data_AF-A0A815YN51-F1
#
_entry.id   AF-A0A815YN51-F1
#
_cell.length_a   1.000
_cell.length_b   1.000
_cell.length_c   1.000
_cell.angle_alpha   90.00
_cell.angle_beta   90.00
_cell.angle_gamma   90.00
#
_symmetry.space_group_name_H-M   'P 1'
#
loop_
_entity.id
_entity.type
_entity.pdbx_description
1 polymer ?
#
loop_
_entity_poly.entity_id
_entity_poly.type
_entity_poly.pdbx_seq_one_letter_code
_entity_poly.pdbx_strand_id
1 'polypeptide(L)'
;DTSVRPLVGVQSQQATAYTRTARNMPPNNPTGFSDSIVVAEQEPLTLAALANATPLEQKQMLGERLFPLIQQIQLQLVGKITGMLLEIDNIELLHMLESTELLKAKVEEAIGILQTYQAKQAATNSAAQKKSYIII
;
A
#
# COMPACT_ATOMS: atom_id res chain seq x y z
N ASP A 1 -34.69 -21.20 77.58
CA ASP A 1 -35.01 -21.45 76.17
C ASP A 1 -33.97 -20.70 75.33
N THR A 2 -32.75 -21.25 75.16
CA THR A 2 -32.32 -22.17 74.08
C THR A 2 -32.42 -21.45 72.72
N SER A 3 -31.41 -21.23 71.88
CA SER A 3 -30.10 -21.82 71.65
C SER A 3 -29.32 -20.89 70.69
N VAL A 4 -28.01 -20.72 70.94
CA VAL A 4 -26.91 -20.95 70.00
C VAL A 4 -26.95 -20.29 68.60
N ARG A 5 -26.00 -19.37 68.40
CA ARG A 5 -25.42 -19.04 67.08
C ARG A 5 -24.78 -20.28 66.43
N PRO A 6 -24.96 -20.50 65.12
CA PRO A 6 -23.94 -21.14 64.30
C PRO A 6 -23.42 -20.21 63.21
N LEU A 7 -22.15 -20.42 62.90
CA LEU A 7 -21.40 -19.91 61.76
C LEU A 7 -21.98 -20.49 60.46
N VAL A 8 -21.87 -19.77 59.34
CA VAL A 8 -21.56 -20.26 57.97
C VAL A 8 -21.94 -19.17 56.96
N GLY A 9 -21.05 -18.88 55.99
CA GLY A 9 -21.46 -18.33 54.70
C GLY A 9 -20.72 -17.08 54.21
N VAL A 10 -19.44 -17.22 53.91
CA VAL A 10 -18.76 -16.39 52.90
C VAL A 10 -19.35 -16.75 51.54
N GLN A 11 -19.86 -15.77 50.78
CA GLN A 11 -19.83 -15.65 49.31
C GLN A 11 -20.94 -14.70 48.85
N SER A 12 -20.61 -13.48 48.45
CA SER A 12 -20.15 -13.11 47.11
C SER A 12 -21.33 -12.91 46.14
N GLN A 13 -21.36 -11.69 45.59
CA GLN A 13 -21.81 -11.39 44.23
C GLN A 13 -23.27 -11.74 43.90
N GLN A 14 -24.08 -10.70 43.70
CA GLN A 14 -24.56 -10.34 42.36
C GLN A 14 -25.59 -9.21 42.49
N ALA A 15 -25.24 -8.05 41.96
CA ALA A 15 -26.13 -6.92 41.82
C ALA A 15 -27.29 -7.31 40.88
N THR A 16 -28.50 -7.13 41.37
CA THR A 16 -29.74 -7.18 40.61
C THR A 16 -29.80 -6.01 39.62
N ALA A 17 -29.83 -6.32 38.32
CA ALA A 17 -30.37 -5.41 37.31
C ALA A 17 -31.09 -6.23 36.24
N TYR A 18 -32.40 -6.41 36.44
CA TYR A 18 -33.31 -6.99 35.47
C TYR A 18 -33.74 -5.90 34.48
N THR A 19 -33.23 -5.90 33.25
CA THR A 19 -33.84 -5.15 32.13
C THR A 19 -34.46 -6.12 31.14
N ARG A 20 -35.78 -6.20 31.25
CA ARG A 20 -36.70 -6.92 30.39
C ARG A 20 -37.03 -6.05 29.18
N THR A 21 -36.38 -6.27 28.05
CA THR A 21 -36.94 -6.02 26.69
C THR A 21 -35.97 -6.56 25.63
N ALA A 22 -36.14 -7.84 25.29
CA ALA A 22 -35.64 -8.37 24.03
C ALA A 22 -36.51 -7.82 22.89
N ARG A 23 -35.93 -7.00 22.01
CA ARG A 23 -36.19 -6.96 20.55
C ARG A 23 -35.33 -5.87 19.90
N ASN A 24 -34.47 -6.33 18.98
CA ASN A 24 -33.73 -5.55 17.98
C ASN A 24 -32.64 -4.57 18.49
N MET A 25 -31.44 -5.09 18.77
CA MET A 25 -30.21 -4.31 18.70
C MET A 25 -29.65 -4.38 17.27
N PRO A 26 -29.48 -3.27 16.54
CA PRO A 26 -28.55 -3.22 15.41
C PRO A 26 -27.10 -3.30 15.93
N PRO A 27 -26.19 -4.03 15.27
CA PRO A 27 -24.79 -4.04 15.67
C PRO A 27 -24.12 -2.72 15.26
N ASN A 28 -23.33 -2.18 16.19
CA ASN A 28 -22.12 -1.38 16.05
C ASN A 28 -21.98 -0.42 14.84
N ASN A 29 -21.77 0.86 15.16
CA ASN A 29 -20.50 1.49 14.77
C ASN A 29 -20.16 2.71 15.65
N PRO A 30 -19.12 2.66 16.52
CA PRO A 30 -18.54 3.85 17.11
C PRO A 30 -17.25 4.21 16.36
N THR A 31 -17.31 5.05 15.33
CA THR A 31 -16.09 5.70 14.83
C THR A 31 -15.89 7.00 15.60
N GLY A 32 -15.37 6.84 16.82
CA GLY A 32 -14.63 7.89 17.47
C GLY A 32 -13.28 8.07 16.77
N PHE A 33 -12.88 9.33 16.65
CA PHE A 33 -11.55 9.75 16.24
C PHE A 33 -10.50 8.97 17.02
N SER A 34 -9.73 8.13 16.31
CA SER A 34 -8.52 7.50 16.82
C SER A 34 -7.41 7.78 15.84
N ASP A 35 -6.50 8.65 16.27
CA ASP A 35 -5.12 8.68 15.83
C ASP A 35 -4.55 7.28 16.06
N SER A 36 -4.61 6.45 15.03
CA SER A 36 -4.15 5.07 15.05
C SER A 36 -3.91 4.68 13.61
N ILE A 37 -2.64 4.44 13.32
CA ILE A 37 -2.10 3.83 12.12
C ILE A 37 -3.12 2.83 11.59
N VAL A 38 -3.85 3.23 10.55
CA VAL A 38 -4.69 2.34 9.77
C VAL A 38 -3.72 1.38 9.10
N VAL A 39 -3.44 0.27 9.78
CA VAL A 39 -3.16 -0.98 9.10
C VAL A 39 -4.45 -1.28 8.36
N ALA A 40 -4.60 -0.63 7.19
CA ALA A 40 -5.52 -1.04 6.18
C ALA A 40 -5.16 -2.50 5.96
N GLU A 41 -6.01 -3.36 6.48
CA GLU A 41 -6.29 -4.67 5.92
C GLU A 41 -6.07 -4.51 4.41
N GLN A 42 -4.97 -5.07 3.92
CA GLN A 42 -4.53 -4.84 2.56
C GLN A 42 -5.59 -5.46 1.68
N GLU A 43 -6.63 -4.69 1.34
CA GLU A 43 -7.52 -5.06 0.26
C GLU A 43 -6.59 -5.33 -0.93
N PRO A 44 -6.70 -6.51 -1.56
CA PRO A 44 -5.94 -6.77 -2.77
C PRO A 44 -6.21 -5.59 -3.71
N LEU A 45 -5.17 -5.01 -4.31
CA LEU A 45 -5.41 -4.02 -5.36
C LEU A 45 -6.14 -4.75 -6.48
N THR A 46 -7.45 -4.62 -6.49
CA THR A 46 -8.33 -5.17 -7.49
C THR A 46 -8.66 -4.07 -8.49
N LEU A 47 -8.98 -4.48 -9.72
CA LEU A 47 -9.50 -3.59 -10.75
C LEU A 47 -10.71 -2.77 -10.26
N ALA A 48 -11.53 -3.33 -9.37
CA ALA A 48 -12.68 -2.66 -8.78
C ALA A 48 -12.29 -1.50 -7.85
N ALA A 49 -11.27 -1.68 -7.01
CA ALA A 49 -10.73 -0.60 -6.18
C ALA A 49 -10.11 0.51 -7.05
N LEU A 50 -9.36 0.12 -8.08
CA LEU A 50 -8.81 1.05 -9.07
C LEU A 50 -9.91 1.82 -9.81
N ALA A 51 -11.00 1.17 -10.23
CA ALA A 51 -12.09 1.79 -10.98
C ALA A 51 -12.83 2.89 -10.20
N ASN A 52 -12.81 2.86 -8.87
CA ASN A 52 -13.38 3.90 -8.02
C ASN A 52 -12.44 5.09 -7.80
N ALA A 53 -11.15 4.94 -8.10
CA ALA A 53 -10.15 5.98 -7.94
C ALA A 53 -9.97 6.81 -9.22
N THR A 54 -9.51 8.05 -9.09
CA THR A 54 -9.16 8.87 -10.25
C THR A 54 -7.96 8.26 -11.01
N PRO A 55 -7.78 8.55 -12.31
CA PRO A 55 -6.66 8.00 -13.09
C PRO A 55 -5.28 8.28 -12.47
N LEU A 56 -5.12 9.43 -11.80
CA LEU A 56 -3.91 9.78 -11.08
C LEU A 56 -3.71 8.90 -9.85
N GLU A 57 -4.76 8.72 -9.05
CA GLU A 57 -4.74 7.85 -7.87
C GLU A 57 -4.49 6.38 -8.25
N GLN A 58 -5.04 5.92 -9.37
CA GLN A 58 -4.79 4.56 -9.86
C GLN A 58 -3.29 4.29 -10.05
N LYS A 59 -2.58 5.24 -10.69
CA LYS A 59 -1.13 5.15 -10.87
C LYS A 59 -0.37 5.24 -9.55
N GLN A 60 -0.81 6.09 -8.62
CA GLN A 60 -0.19 6.15 -7.29
C GLN A 60 -0.34 4.83 -6.53
N MET A 61 -1.54 4.26 -6.50
CA MET A 61 -1.83 2.98 -5.84
C MET A 61 -1.00 1.84 -6.43
N LEU A 62 -0.88 1.77 -7.77
CA LEU A 62 -0.04 0.79 -8.44
C LEU A 62 1.45 1.02 -8.15
N GLY A 63 1.88 2.29 -8.15
CA GLY A 63 3.24 2.69 -7.83
C GLY A 63 3.67 2.28 -6.44
N GLU A 64 2.83 2.50 -5.43
CA GLU A 64 3.07 2.11 -4.02
C GLU A 64 3.33 0.61 -3.87
N ARG A 65 2.69 -0.22 -4.71
CA ARG A 65 2.86 -1.69 -4.69
C ARG A 65 4.05 -2.15 -5.52
N LEU A 66 4.27 -1.54 -6.68
CA LEU A 66 5.37 -1.89 -7.57
C LEU A 66 6.72 -1.43 -7.00
N PHE A 67 6.76 -0.28 -6.33
CA PHE A 67 7.98 0.33 -5.83
C PHE A 67 8.80 -0.60 -4.94
N PRO A 68 8.28 -1.21 -3.86
CA PRO A 68 9.06 -2.11 -3.02
C PRO A 68 9.54 -3.37 -3.76
N LEU A 69 8.75 -3.88 -4.71
CA LEU A 69 9.12 -5.06 -5.52
C LEU A 69 10.27 -4.74 -6.48
N ILE A 70 10.20 -3.59 -7.17
CA ILE A 70 11.27 -3.12 -8.06
C ILE A 70 12.51 -2.73 -7.24
N GLN A 71 12.32 -2.13 -6.07
CA GLN A 71 13.39 -1.74 -5.16
C GLN A 71 14.27 -2.94 -4.77
N GLN A 72 13.66 -4.11 -4.52
CA GLN A 72 14.41 -5.33 -4.23
C GLN A 72 15.28 -5.83 -5.40
N ILE A 73 14.90 -5.52 -6.64
CA ILE A 73 15.62 -5.91 -7.85
C ILE A 73 16.70 -4.87 -8.20
N GLN A 74 16.35 -3.58 -8.15
CA GLN A 74 17.20 -2.49 -8.58
C GLN A 74 16.97 -1.20 -7.76
N LEU A 75 17.80 -0.99 -6.74
CA LEU A 75 17.74 0.18 -5.85
C LEU A 75 18.11 1.49 -6.55
N GLN A 76 19.11 1.48 -7.43
CA GLN A 76 19.70 2.73 -7.97
C GLN A 76 18.77 3.45 -8.94
N LEU A 77 17.96 2.69 -9.68
CA LEU A 77 17.10 3.21 -10.74
C LEU A 77 15.61 3.02 -10.45
N VAL A 78 15.24 2.54 -9.25
CA VAL A 78 13.84 2.23 -8.89
C VAL A 78 12.89 3.36 -9.24
N GLY A 79 13.18 4.61 -8.86
CA GLY A 79 12.28 5.73 -9.14
C GLY A 79 12.05 5.98 -10.64
N LYS A 80 13.09 5.83 -11.47
CA LYS A 80 12.99 6.01 -12.93
C LYS A 80 12.31 4.81 -13.59
N ILE A 81 12.62 3.60 -13.14
CA ILE A 81 12.01 2.37 -13.64
C ILE A 81 10.53 2.37 -13.29
N THR A 82 10.16 2.58 -12.01
CA THR A 82 8.76 2.67 -11.58
C THR A 82 8.02 3.76 -12.33
N GLY A 83 8.62 4.95 -12.52
CA GLY A 83 8.02 6.02 -13.32
C GLY A 83 7.71 5.60 -14.76
N MET A 84 8.66 4.92 -15.42
CA MET A 84 8.48 4.44 -16.80
C MET A 84 7.50 3.26 -16.89
N LEU A 85 7.48 2.36 -15.90
CA LEU A 85 6.51 1.28 -15.82
C LEU A 85 5.10 1.81 -15.58
N LEU A 86 4.94 2.89 -14.81
CA LEU A 86 3.63 3.50 -14.59
C LEU A 86 3.00 4.09 -15.86
N GLU A 87 3.75 4.22 -16.96
CA GLU A 87 3.22 4.60 -18.27
C GLU A 87 2.48 3.45 -18.98
N ILE A 88 2.66 2.21 -18.53
CA ILE A 88 1.99 1.00 -19.05
C ILE A 88 0.51 0.97 -18.60
N ASP A 89 -0.37 0.28 -19.32
CA ASP A 89 -1.77 0.09 -18.96
C ASP A 89 -1.97 -0.52 -17.56
N ASN A 90 -3.02 -0.10 -16.86
CA ASN A 90 -3.30 -0.55 -15.49
C ASN A 90 -3.54 -2.07 -15.39
N ILE A 91 -4.10 -2.67 -16.45
CA ILE A 91 -4.34 -4.12 -16.53
C ILE A 91 -3.01 -4.87 -16.56
N GLU A 92 -2.07 -4.41 -17.38
CA GLU A 92 -0.75 -5.04 -17.48
C GLU A 92 0.06 -4.83 -16.19
N LEU A 93 -0.04 -3.66 -15.54
CA LEU A 93 0.58 -3.42 -14.23
C LEU A 93 0.04 -4.34 -13.14
N LEU A 94 -1.25 -4.69 -13.16
CA LEU A 94 -1.81 -5.67 -12.24
C LEU A 94 -1.28 -7.08 -12.52
N HIS A 95 -1.23 -7.50 -13.79
CA HIS A 95 -0.64 -8.78 -14.15
C HIS A 95 0.84 -8.88 -13.72
N MET A 96 1.58 -7.78 -13.76
CA MET A 96 2.96 -7.70 -13.26
C MET A 96 3.03 -7.82 -11.73
N LEU A 97 2.04 -7.31 -10.99
CA LEU A 97 1.95 -7.50 -9.54
C LEU A 97 1.61 -8.96 -9.18
N GLU A 98 0.83 -9.65 -10.01
CA GLU A 98 0.49 -11.07 -9.82
C GLU A 98 1.65 -12.01 -10.21
N SER A 99 2.51 -11.60 -11.15
CA SER A 99 3.64 -12.41 -11.64
C SER A 99 4.98 -11.72 -11.45
N THR A 100 5.74 -12.18 -10.46
CA THR A 100 7.11 -11.69 -10.18
C THR A 100 8.06 -11.91 -11.37
N GLU A 101 7.85 -12.96 -12.17
CA GLU A 101 8.65 -13.21 -13.37
C GLU A 101 8.40 -12.15 -14.45
N LEU A 102 7.13 -11.81 -14.69
CA LEU A 102 6.76 -10.74 -15.62
C LEU A 102 7.30 -9.38 -15.17
N LEU A 103 7.20 -9.09 -13.87
CA LEU A 103 7.77 -7.87 -13.29
C LEU A 103 9.28 -7.79 -13.54
N LYS A 104 10.03 -8.87 -13.26
CA LYS A 104 11.47 -8.91 -13.51
C LYS A 104 11.81 -8.68 -14.98
N ALA A 105 11.13 -9.38 -15.89
CA ALA A 105 11.36 -9.21 -17.32
C ALA A 105 11.18 -7.74 -17.75
N LYS A 106 10.09 -7.10 -17.32
CA LYS A 106 9.82 -5.68 -17.61
C LYS A 106 10.82 -4.73 -16.96
N VAL A 107 11.27 -5.03 -15.74
CA VAL A 107 12.33 -4.25 -15.08
C VAL A 107 13.64 -4.33 -15.86
N GLU A 108 14.01 -5.50 -16.39
CA GLU A 108 15.21 -5.64 -17.23
C GLU A 108 15.09 -4.90 -18.57
N GLU A 109 13.95 -5.01 -19.26
CA GLU A 109 13.67 -4.20 -20.45
C GLU A 109 13.82 -2.70 -20.16
N ALA A 110 13.23 -2.26 -19.04
CA ALA A 110 13.29 -0.88 -18.60
C ALA A 110 14.71 -0.38 -18.31
N ILE A 111 15.55 -1.22 -17.70
CA ILE A 111 16.97 -0.92 -17.47
C ILE A 111 17.70 -0.70 -18.78
N GLY A 112 17.50 -1.58 -19.78
CA GLY A 112 18.12 -1.46 -21.10
C GLY A 112 17.72 -0.16 -21.83
N ILE A 113 16.44 0.21 -21.75
CA ILE A 113 15.93 1.48 -22.31
C ILE A 113 16.58 2.67 -21.59
N LEU A 114 16.61 2.67 -20.26
CA LEU A 114 17.21 3.76 -19.48
C LEU A 114 18.71 3.91 -19.73
N GLN A 115 19.45 2.82 -19.90
CA GLN A 115 20.88 2.88 -20.26
C GLN A 115 21.08 3.49 -21.64
N THR A 116 20.28 3.06 -22.62
CA THR A 116 20.31 3.62 -23.98
C THR A 116 19.97 5.11 -23.99
N TYR A 117 18.94 5.50 -23.23
CA TYR A 117 18.53 6.90 -23.10
C TYR A 117 19.60 7.75 -22.39
N GLN A 118 20.23 7.23 -21.34
CA GLN A 118 21.34 7.91 -20.66
C GLN A 118 22.57 8.05 -21.56
N ALA A 119 22.94 7.02 -22.32
CA ALA A 119 24.04 7.08 -23.28
C ALA A 119 23.78 8.14 -24.37
N LYS A 120 22.55 8.20 -24.89
CA LYS A 120 22.12 9.24 -25.83
C LYS A 120 22.19 10.64 -25.20
N GLN A 121 21.69 10.82 -23.99
CA GLN A 121 21.73 12.11 -23.28
C GLN A 121 23.16 12.57 -22.95
N ALA A 122 24.05 11.65 -22.59
CA ALA A 122 25.45 11.96 -22.36
C ALA A 122 26.14 12.44 -23.66
N ALA A 123 25.83 11.82 -24.80
CA ALA A 123 26.34 12.24 -26.10
C ALA A 123 25.81 13.62 -26.52
N THR A 124 24.53 13.93 -26.26
CA THR A 124 23.96 15.25 -26.58
C THR A 124 24.55 16.35 -25.71
N ASN A 125 24.72 16.12 -24.39
CA ASN A 125 25.36 17.09 -23.50
C ASN A 125 26.84 17.33 -23.84
N SER A 126 27.56 16.28 -24.24
CA SER A 126 28.96 16.38 -24.66
C SER A 126 29.14 17.17 -25.97
N ALA A 127 28.20 17.03 -26.91
CA ALA A 127 28.19 17.79 -28.15
C ALA A 127 27.87 19.29 -27.95
N ALA A 128 26.97 19.61 -27.01
CA ALA A 128 26.66 21.00 -26.64
C ALA A 128 27.87 21.69 -25.97
N GLN A 129 28.59 20.99 -25.09
CA GLN A 129 29.77 21.54 -24.41
C GLN A 129 30.93 21.85 -25.37
N LYS A 130 31.17 20.99 -26.38
CA LYS A 130 32.26 21.19 -27.37
C LYS A 130 32.04 22.38 -28.29
N LYS A 131 30.78 22.80 -28.53
CA LYS A 131 30.49 23.96 -29.38
C LYS A 131 30.76 25.29 -28.68
N SER A 132 30.79 25.29 -27.34
CA SER A 132 31.08 26.48 -26.53
C SER A 132 32.58 26.76 -26.33
N TYR A 133 33.46 25.81 -26.67
CA TYR A 133 34.92 25.95 -26.48
C TYR A 133 35.66 26.43 -27.74
N ILE A 134 34.97 26.67 -28.86
CA ILE A 134 35.57 27.09 -30.14
C ILE A 134 35.30 28.57 -30.42
N ILE A 135 35.35 29.42 -29.39
CA ILE A 135 35.34 30.88 -29.55
C ILE A 135 36.61 31.42 -28.90
N ILE A 136 37.72 31.34 -29.62
CA ILE A 136 38.95 32.11 -29.35
C ILE A 136 39.57 32.47 -30.69
#